data_AF-A0A6A6QK85-F1
#
_entry.id   AF-A0A6A6QK85-F1
#
_cell.length_a   1.000
_cell.length_b   1.000
_cell.length_c   1.000
_cell.angle_alpha   90.00
_cell.angle_beta   90.00
_cell.angle_gamma   90.00
#
_symmetry.space_group_name_H-M   'P 1'
#
loop_
_entity.id
_entity.type
_entity.pdbx_description
1 polymer ?
#
loop_
_entity_poly.entity_id
_entity_poly.type
_entity_poly.pdbx_seq_one_letter_code
_entity_poly.pdbx_strand_id
1 'polypeptide(L)'
;MDAVSVSRPRRRPEAKPFRFFDLPAELRLKILDFVLVLPNTIDLDPDNYRYVAPRLRLFLVSHRMHLEAAACFFGSNTFRIFPIHGRFFHTKKPLLVRLSPRYRAFIKTIELRLGPGWTKPPKCWVVDARLGLGEMTKGRLLKIFVECDPASDEIFEGFRAGQDFYTFFCKDLVQNVLEQVPSLAEVQFDAYPSVTKGSPLMQALISEGRARHKRITYGPLRGWRGTDIGKAMAALRIAAP
;
A
#
# COMPACT_ATOMS: atom_id res chain seq x y z
N MET A 1 62.84 32.66 4.50
CA MET A 1 61.69 32.13 3.74
C MET A 1 61.39 30.77 4.33
N ASP A 2 60.55 30.72 5.36
CA ASP A 2 60.27 29.49 6.10
C ASP A 2 59.15 28.71 5.43
N ALA A 3 59.44 27.45 5.10
CA ALA A 3 58.50 26.54 4.48
C ALA A 3 57.41 26.14 5.50
N VAL A 4 56.18 26.57 5.24
CA VAL A 4 55.01 26.16 6.01
C VAL A 4 54.76 24.67 5.77
N SER A 5 55.05 23.84 6.77
CA SER A 5 54.76 22.41 6.73
C SER A 5 53.24 22.18 6.79
N VAL A 6 52.62 21.88 5.65
CA VAL A 6 51.20 21.48 5.59
C VAL A 6 51.05 20.13 6.28
N SER A 7 50.44 20.13 7.47
CA SER A 7 50.14 18.91 8.21
C SER A 7 49.18 18.00 7.43
N ARG A 8 49.55 16.73 7.23
CA ARG A 8 48.69 15.73 6.61
C ARG A 8 47.43 15.53 7.48
N PRO A 9 46.22 15.45 6.91
CA PRO A 9 45.02 15.17 7.68
C PRO A 9 45.16 13.83 8.42
N ARG A 10 44.90 13.83 9.73
CA ARG A 10 44.92 12.63 10.58
C ARG A 10 43.99 11.57 9.97
N ARG A 11 44.53 10.38 9.64
CA ARG A 11 43.73 9.21 9.25
C ARG A 11 42.72 8.95 10.38
N ARG A 12 41.42 8.94 10.05
CA ARG A 12 40.39 8.53 11.01
C ARG A 12 40.71 7.10 11.47
N PRO A 13 40.66 6.80 12.78
CA PRO A 13 40.87 5.44 13.26
C PRO A 13 39.86 4.51 12.57
N GLU A 14 40.33 3.35 12.10
CA GLU A 14 39.48 2.36 11.46
C GLU A 14 38.39 1.92 12.45
N ALA A 15 37.14 2.27 12.15
CA ALA A 15 36.01 1.91 12.99
C ALA A 15 35.82 0.39 12.94
N LYS A 16 35.86 -0.27 14.11
CA LYS A 16 35.54 -1.70 14.21
C LYS A 16 34.10 -1.93 13.73
N PRO A 17 33.85 -2.96 12.90
CA PRO A 17 32.51 -3.25 12.43
C PRO A 17 31.60 -3.65 13.58
N PHE A 18 30.35 -3.21 13.52
CA PHE A 18 29.35 -3.55 14.52
C PHE A 18 28.95 -5.03 14.40
N ARG A 19 29.06 -5.79 15.50
CA ARG A 19 28.71 -7.22 15.56
C ARG A 19 27.19 -7.42 15.62
N PHE A 20 26.50 -7.13 14.52
CA PHE A 20 25.03 -7.16 14.44
C PHE A 20 24.39 -8.47 14.92
N PHE A 21 25.02 -9.62 14.63
CA PHE A 21 24.48 -10.92 14.99
C PHE A 21 24.72 -11.36 16.44
N ASP A 22 25.51 -10.60 17.20
CA ASP A 22 25.64 -10.80 18.65
C ASP A 22 24.44 -10.24 19.41
N LEU A 23 23.66 -9.34 18.79
CA LEU A 23 22.43 -8.84 19.38
C LEU A 23 21.39 -9.97 19.51
N PRO A 24 20.50 -9.94 20.50
CA PRO A 24 19.28 -10.75 20.54
C PRO A 24 18.39 -10.55 19.30
N ALA A 25 17.58 -11.55 18.96
CA ALA A 25 16.78 -11.54 17.73
C ALA A 25 15.78 -10.39 17.67
N GLU A 26 15.20 -10.04 18.82
CA GLU A 26 14.24 -8.98 19.01
C GLU A 26 14.83 -7.62 18.62
N LEU A 27 16.07 -7.35 19.05
CA LEU A 27 16.77 -6.12 18.72
C LEU A 27 17.15 -6.06 17.24
N ARG A 28 17.59 -7.18 16.66
CA ARG A 28 17.89 -7.25 15.22
C ARG A 28 16.66 -6.97 14.38
N LEU A 29 15.53 -7.61 14.69
CA LEU A 29 14.27 -7.38 13.98
C LEU A 29 13.78 -5.93 14.12
N LYS A 30 13.93 -5.33 15.30
CA LYS A 30 13.59 -3.92 15.53
C LYS A 30 14.46 -2.96 14.70
N ILE A 31 15.76 -3.22 14.62
CA ILE A 31 16.67 -2.44 13.76
C ILE A 31 16.28 -2.62 12.28
N LEU A 32 15.98 -3.84 11.86
CA LEU A 32 15.55 -4.12 10.49
C LEU A 32 14.25 -3.40 10.16
N ASP A 33 13.30 -3.32 11.08
CA ASP A 33 12.03 -2.61 10.89
C ASP A 33 12.28 -1.12 10.59
N PHE A 34 13.16 -0.46 11.36
CA PHE A 34 13.53 0.94 11.09
C PHE A 34 14.20 1.17 9.72
N VAL A 35 14.92 0.18 9.20
CA VAL A 35 15.68 0.33 7.94
C VAL A 35 14.85 -0.10 6.73
N LEU A 36 14.05 -1.16 6.87
CA LEU A 36 13.37 -1.85 5.77
C LEU A 36 11.92 -1.40 5.58
N VAL A 37 11.26 -0.82 6.59
CA VAL A 37 9.91 -0.30 6.45
C VAL A 37 9.93 1.05 5.73
N LEU A 38 9.07 1.15 4.73
CA LEU A 38 8.88 2.35 3.93
C LEU A 38 7.58 3.05 4.37
N PRO A 39 7.55 4.39 4.37
CA PRO A 39 6.36 5.13 4.76
C PRO A 39 5.21 4.97 3.75
N ASN A 40 5.55 4.71 2.49
CA ASN A 40 4.60 4.63 1.38
C ASN A 40 4.41 3.19 0.91
N THR A 41 3.24 2.91 0.36
CA THR A 41 2.94 1.64 -0.31
C THR A 41 3.93 1.39 -1.45
N ILE A 42 4.50 0.19 -1.47
CA ILE A 42 5.44 -0.25 -2.49
C ILE A 42 4.66 -0.63 -3.75
N ASP A 43 5.00 0.01 -4.87
CA ASP A 43 4.42 -0.21 -6.19
C ASP A 43 5.55 -0.39 -7.24
N LEU A 44 5.20 -0.71 -8.49
CA LEU A 44 6.07 -0.47 -9.61
C LEU A 44 6.17 1.03 -9.86
N ASP A 45 7.30 1.59 -9.44
CA ASP A 45 7.59 3.02 -9.52
C ASP A 45 9.00 3.23 -10.11
N PRO A 46 9.19 4.18 -11.05
CA PRO A 46 10.51 4.48 -11.59
C PRO A 46 11.53 4.92 -10.55
N ASP A 47 11.14 5.49 -9.41
CA ASP A 47 12.06 5.90 -8.34
C ASP A 47 12.40 4.77 -7.35
N ASN A 48 11.95 3.53 -7.61
CA ASN A 48 12.30 2.38 -6.77
C ASN A 48 13.82 2.15 -6.65
N TYR A 49 14.62 2.56 -7.62
CA TYR A 49 16.09 2.48 -7.52
C TYR A 49 16.66 3.38 -6.41
N ARG A 50 15.96 4.46 -6.05
CA ARG A 50 16.34 5.39 -4.98
C ARG A 50 15.81 4.93 -3.63
N TYR A 51 14.54 4.52 -3.58
CA TYR A 51 13.87 4.28 -2.30
C TYR A 51 13.85 2.80 -1.88
N VAL A 52 13.73 1.87 -2.82
CA VAL A 52 13.59 0.43 -2.51
C VAL A 52 14.92 -0.30 -2.67
N ALA A 53 15.59 -0.14 -3.82
CA ALA A 53 16.79 -0.92 -4.16
C ALA A 53 17.94 -0.83 -3.13
N PRO A 54 18.23 0.32 -2.50
CA PRO A 54 19.30 0.40 -1.50
C PRO A 54 19.03 -0.48 -0.27
N ARG A 55 17.76 -0.65 0.11
CA ARG A 55 17.34 -1.49 1.25
C ARG A 55 17.48 -2.97 0.94
N LEU A 56 17.26 -3.36 -0.32
CA LEU A 56 17.38 -4.75 -0.76
C LEU A 56 18.82 -5.28 -0.70
N ARG A 57 19.84 -4.41 -0.58
CA ARG A 57 21.24 -4.85 -0.39
C ARG A 57 21.43 -5.70 0.86
N LEU A 58 20.63 -5.50 1.91
CA LEU A 58 20.68 -6.30 3.13
C LEU A 58 20.39 -7.79 2.86
N PHE A 59 19.62 -8.10 1.82
CA PHE A 59 19.26 -9.48 1.46
C PHE A 59 20.43 -10.29 0.92
N LEU A 60 21.54 -9.61 0.58
CA LEU A 60 22.73 -10.21 -0.04
C LEU A 60 23.87 -10.44 0.96
N VAL A 61 23.71 -10.05 2.22
CA VAL A 61 24.79 -10.09 3.23
C VAL A 61 25.08 -11.52 3.69
N SER A 62 24.05 -12.27 4.08
CA SER A 62 24.16 -13.66 4.52
C SER A 62 22.80 -14.34 4.47
N HIS A 63 22.76 -15.68 4.52
CA HIS A 63 21.49 -16.42 4.59
C HIS A 63 20.63 -16.03 5.80
N ARG A 64 21.26 -15.83 6.97
CA ARG A 64 20.55 -15.39 8.18
C ARG A 64 19.98 -13.98 8.01
N MET A 65 20.77 -13.04 7.48
CA MET A 65 20.30 -11.68 7.20
C MET A 65 19.13 -11.70 6.22
N HIS A 66 19.25 -12.48 5.15
CA HIS A 66 18.23 -12.62 4.12
C HIS A 66 16.88 -13.05 4.72
N LEU A 67 16.88 -14.07 5.59
CA LEU A 67 15.66 -14.58 6.22
C LEU A 67 15.00 -13.53 7.12
N GLU A 68 15.77 -12.90 8.01
CA GLU A 68 15.28 -11.88 8.93
C GLU A 68 14.78 -10.63 8.16
N ALA A 69 15.55 -10.18 7.17
CA ALA A 69 15.20 -9.03 6.32
C ALA A 69 13.97 -9.30 5.45
N ALA A 70 13.84 -10.49 4.84
CA ALA A 70 12.67 -10.83 4.03
C ALA A 70 11.39 -10.88 4.87
N ALA A 71 11.45 -11.49 6.06
CA ALA A 71 10.30 -11.55 6.96
C ALA A 71 9.85 -10.14 7.40
N CYS A 72 10.80 -9.25 7.69
CA CYS A 72 10.53 -7.86 8.06
C CYS A 72 10.02 -7.03 6.87
N PHE A 73 10.78 -6.96 5.77
CA PHE A 73 10.44 -6.12 4.61
C PHE A 73 9.09 -6.49 4.00
N PHE A 74 8.84 -7.77 3.69
CA PHE A 74 7.57 -8.17 3.10
C PHE A 74 6.42 -8.24 4.12
N GLY A 75 6.73 -8.49 5.39
CA GLY A 75 5.74 -8.61 6.45
C GLY A 75 5.24 -7.29 7.03
N SER A 76 6.06 -6.23 6.99
CA SER A 76 5.72 -4.92 7.57
C SER A 76 5.28 -3.89 6.51
N ASN A 77 5.77 -4.00 5.26
CA ASN A 77 5.38 -3.07 4.20
C ASN A 77 4.01 -3.38 3.59
N THR A 78 3.41 -2.37 2.97
CA THR A 78 2.20 -2.51 2.15
C THR A 78 2.57 -2.61 0.67
N PHE A 79 1.95 -3.50 -0.08
CA PHE A 79 2.21 -3.71 -1.50
C PHE A 79 0.98 -3.41 -2.37
N ARG A 80 1.17 -2.64 -3.44
CA ARG A 80 0.13 -2.30 -4.41
C ARG A 80 -0.22 -3.51 -5.27
N ILE A 81 -1.51 -3.80 -5.42
CA ILE A 81 -1.98 -4.89 -6.29
C ILE A 81 -1.76 -4.54 -7.76
N PHE A 82 -2.27 -3.38 -8.19
CA PHE A 82 -2.13 -2.87 -9.55
C PHE A 82 -1.43 -1.52 -9.58
N PRO A 83 -0.45 -1.33 -10.47
CA PRO A 83 0.32 -0.11 -10.50
C PRO A 83 -0.49 1.06 -11.04
N ILE A 84 -0.27 2.23 -10.44
CA ILE A 84 -0.92 3.48 -10.84
C ILE A 84 0.02 4.44 -11.56
N HIS A 85 1.33 4.20 -11.50
CA HIS A 85 2.30 5.08 -12.13
C HIS A 85 2.22 4.95 -13.66
N GLY A 86 2.15 6.07 -14.40
CA GLY A 86 1.88 6.13 -15.84
C GLY A 86 2.61 5.09 -16.71
N ARG A 87 3.95 5.02 -16.64
CA ARG A 87 4.74 4.03 -17.42
C ARG A 87 4.41 2.55 -17.14
N PHE A 88 3.82 2.25 -15.99
CA PHE A 88 3.48 0.90 -15.56
C PHE A 88 1.98 0.65 -15.53
N PHE A 89 1.15 1.67 -15.72
CA PHE A 89 -0.30 1.61 -15.56
C PHE A 89 -0.97 0.49 -16.39
N HIS A 90 -0.44 0.22 -17.59
CA HIS A 90 -0.91 -0.84 -18.49
C HIS A 90 -0.04 -2.11 -18.49
N THR A 91 0.82 -2.32 -17.48
CA THR A 91 1.68 -3.50 -17.43
C THR A 91 0.87 -4.78 -17.22
N LYS A 92 1.22 -5.84 -17.95
CA LYS A 92 0.67 -7.20 -17.74
C LYS A 92 1.31 -7.92 -16.56
N LYS A 93 2.41 -7.38 -16.03
CA LYS A 93 3.17 -7.94 -14.90
C LYS A 93 3.26 -6.89 -13.79
N PRO A 94 2.22 -6.73 -12.95
CA PRO A 94 2.27 -5.85 -11.77
C PRO A 94 3.28 -6.39 -10.75
N LEU A 95 3.55 -5.62 -9.68
CA LEU A 95 4.62 -5.93 -8.73
C LEU A 95 4.50 -7.35 -8.15
N LEU A 96 3.32 -7.74 -7.69
CA LEU A 96 3.08 -9.04 -7.06
C LEU A 96 3.40 -10.22 -7.99
N VAL A 97 3.18 -10.08 -9.29
CA VAL A 97 3.52 -11.12 -10.29
C VAL A 97 5.03 -11.30 -10.45
N ARG A 98 5.82 -10.26 -10.15
CA ARG A 98 7.29 -10.28 -10.25
C ARG A 98 7.96 -10.83 -9.00
N LEU A 99 7.21 -10.99 -7.90
CA LEU A 99 7.72 -11.53 -6.66
C LEU A 99 7.68 -13.06 -6.72
N SER A 100 8.71 -13.69 -6.15
CA SER A 100 8.69 -15.14 -5.96
C SER A 100 7.56 -15.53 -4.99
N PRO A 101 6.98 -16.74 -5.13
CA PRO A 101 5.97 -17.24 -4.20
C PRO A 101 6.38 -17.17 -2.73
N ARG A 102 7.66 -17.44 -2.46
CA ARG A 102 8.24 -17.37 -1.12
C ARG A 102 8.07 -15.98 -0.49
N TYR A 103 8.24 -14.91 -1.26
CA TYR A 103 8.08 -13.55 -0.74
C TYR A 103 6.61 -13.15 -0.61
N ARG A 104 5.76 -13.58 -1.56
CA ARG A 104 4.30 -13.38 -1.48
C ARG A 104 3.72 -13.96 -0.20
N ALA A 105 4.19 -15.13 0.23
CA ALA A 105 3.77 -15.76 1.49
C ALA A 105 4.08 -14.93 2.76
N PHE A 106 5.01 -13.97 2.72
CA PHE A 106 5.29 -13.07 3.84
C PHE A 106 4.38 -11.84 3.88
N ILE A 107 3.74 -11.49 2.76
CA ILE A 107 2.96 -10.25 2.64
C ILE A 107 1.71 -10.32 3.53
N LYS A 108 1.59 -9.33 4.43
CA LYS A 108 0.44 -9.20 5.33
C LYS A 108 -0.57 -8.16 4.85
N THR A 109 -0.09 -7.11 4.19
CA THR A 109 -0.90 -5.94 3.83
C THR A 109 -0.76 -5.64 2.34
N ILE A 110 -1.90 -5.57 1.65
CA ILE A 110 -1.99 -5.16 0.25
C ILE A 110 -2.89 -3.94 0.10
N GLU A 111 -2.65 -3.16 -0.95
CA GLU A 111 -3.41 -1.97 -1.27
C GLU A 111 -3.98 -2.04 -2.69
N LEU A 112 -5.28 -1.77 -2.80
CA LEU A 112 -5.97 -1.49 -4.04
C LEU A 112 -6.29 0.00 -4.11
N ARG A 113 -5.81 0.68 -5.15
CA ARG A 113 -6.04 2.11 -5.36
C ARG A 113 -6.96 2.30 -6.55
N LEU A 114 -8.12 2.91 -6.29
CA LEU A 114 -9.22 3.07 -7.23
C LEU A 114 -9.33 4.55 -7.61
N GLY A 115 -9.16 4.87 -8.88
CA GLY A 115 -9.36 6.22 -9.41
C GLY A 115 -8.76 6.39 -10.80
N PRO A 116 -7.48 6.03 -10.99
CA PRO A 116 -6.82 6.16 -12.29
C PRO A 116 -7.55 5.36 -13.38
N GLY A 117 -7.81 6.01 -14.51
CA GLY A 117 -8.46 5.40 -15.66
C GLY A 117 -9.91 5.00 -15.45
N TRP A 118 -10.65 5.64 -14.54
CA TRP A 118 -12.06 5.30 -14.25
C TRP A 118 -12.99 5.27 -15.47
N THR A 119 -12.70 6.06 -16.52
CA THR A 119 -13.44 6.02 -17.80
C THR A 119 -13.09 4.80 -18.65
N LYS A 120 -11.87 4.29 -18.54
CA LYS A 120 -11.36 3.14 -19.29
C LYS A 120 -10.26 2.43 -18.48
N PRO A 121 -10.65 1.60 -17.50
CA PRO A 121 -9.68 0.94 -16.64
C PRO A 121 -8.73 0.07 -17.46
N PRO A 122 -7.46 -0.11 -17.04
CA PRO A 122 -6.52 -0.93 -17.78
C PRO A 122 -7.02 -2.36 -17.91
N LYS A 123 -6.97 -2.92 -19.12
CA LYS A 123 -7.36 -4.32 -19.39
C LYS A 123 -6.53 -5.35 -18.60
N CYS A 124 -5.38 -4.96 -18.05
CA CYS A 124 -4.53 -5.80 -17.23
C CYS A 124 -4.92 -5.81 -15.75
N TRP A 125 -5.89 -4.99 -15.32
CA TRP A 125 -6.43 -5.02 -13.97
C TRP A 125 -7.45 -6.15 -13.86
N VAL A 126 -6.92 -7.36 -13.82
CA VAL A 126 -7.70 -8.59 -13.71
C VAL A 126 -7.15 -9.37 -12.51
N VAL A 127 -8.06 -9.78 -11.65
CA VAL A 127 -7.73 -10.56 -10.45
C VAL A 127 -7.94 -12.03 -10.79
N ASP A 128 -6.86 -12.69 -11.20
CA ASP A 128 -6.83 -14.11 -11.51
C ASP A 128 -5.62 -14.80 -10.85
N ALA A 129 -5.50 -16.12 -11.01
CA ALA A 129 -4.44 -16.91 -10.41
C ALA A 129 -3.01 -16.41 -10.74
N ARG A 130 -2.81 -15.73 -11.88
CA ARG A 130 -1.49 -15.22 -12.30
C ARG A 130 -0.97 -14.14 -11.36
N LEU A 131 -1.87 -13.42 -10.69
CA LEU A 131 -1.54 -12.38 -9.71
C LEU A 131 -0.85 -12.96 -8.46
N GLY A 132 -1.07 -14.27 -8.21
CA GLY A 132 -0.45 -15.00 -7.09
C GLY A 132 -1.00 -14.62 -5.72
N LEU A 133 -2.21 -14.05 -5.67
CA LEU A 133 -2.86 -13.66 -4.41
C LEU A 133 -3.10 -14.87 -3.50
N GLY A 134 -3.45 -16.04 -4.07
CA GLY A 134 -3.63 -17.27 -3.30
C GLY A 134 -2.37 -17.77 -2.57
N GLU A 135 -1.19 -17.27 -2.94
CA GLU A 135 0.07 -17.62 -2.27
C GLU A 135 0.33 -16.75 -1.01
N MET A 136 -0.47 -15.71 -0.78
CA MET A 136 -0.35 -14.81 0.37
C MET A 136 -0.95 -15.42 1.63
N THR A 137 -0.36 -16.50 2.13
CA THR A 137 -0.88 -17.25 3.31
C THR A 137 -0.94 -16.41 4.60
N LYS A 138 -0.12 -15.36 4.69
CA LYS A 138 -0.10 -14.40 5.82
C LYS A 138 -0.89 -13.12 5.55
N GLY A 139 -1.62 -13.00 4.44
CA GLY A 139 -2.45 -11.84 4.14
C GLY A 139 -3.48 -11.62 5.26
N ARG A 140 -3.58 -10.40 5.79
CA ARG A 140 -4.51 -10.03 6.88
C ARG A 140 -5.31 -8.76 6.60
N LEU A 141 -4.70 -7.80 5.90
CA LEU A 141 -5.28 -6.48 5.68
C LEU A 141 -5.30 -6.11 4.19
N LEU A 142 -6.48 -5.78 3.68
CA LEU A 142 -6.67 -5.13 2.39
C LEU A 142 -6.98 -3.66 2.63
N LYS A 143 -6.11 -2.77 2.17
CA LYS A 143 -6.36 -1.33 2.12
C LYS A 143 -6.99 -0.99 0.78
N ILE A 144 -8.06 -0.21 0.80
CA ILE A 144 -8.71 0.30 -0.40
C ILE A 144 -8.68 1.82 -0.32
N PHE A 145 -8.04 2.46 -1.29
CA PHE A 145 -7.97 3.91 -1.40
C PHE A 145 -8.77 4.37 -2.61
N VAL A 146 -9.82 5.18 -2.40
CA VAL A 146 -10.67 5.70 -3.48
C VAL A 146 -10.31 7.16 -3.77
N GLU A 147 -9.88 7.47 -4.98
CA GLU A 147 -9.54 8.83 -5.39
C GLU A 147 -10.75 9.60 -5.89
N CYS A 148 -11.67 8.93 -6.58
CA CYS A 148 -12.89 9.52 -7.10
C CYS A 148 -14.04 8.51 -7.13
N ASP A 149 -15.25 9.04 -7.05
CA ASP A 149 -16.49 8.32 -7.31
C ASP A 149 -17.22 9.04 -8.46
N PRO A 150 -17.07 8.57 -9.70
CA PRO A 150 -17.74 9.19 -10.84
C PRO A 150 -19.25 9.20 -10.70
N ALA A 151 -19.87 8.24 -10.02
CA ALA A 151 -21.31 8.13 -9.91
C ALA A 151 -21.93 9.15 -8.93
N SER A 152 -21.12 9.75 -8.06
CA SER A 152 -21.61 10.64 -7.00
C SER A 152 -21.75 12.11 -7.37
N ASP A 153 -21.22 12.55 -8.51
CA ASP A 153 -21.14 13.98 -8.85
C ASP A 153 -21.41 14.24 -10.34
N GLU A 154 -22.34 15.17 -10.62
CA GLU A 154 -22.78 15.59 -11.95
C GLU A 154 -21.61 16.03 -12.85
N ILE A 155 -20.52 16.54 -12.28
CA ILE A 155 -19.30 16.94 -13.00
C ILE A 155 -18.76 15.81 -13.91
N PHE A 156 -19.05 14.55 -13.56
CA PHE A 156 -18.59 13.39 -14.33
C PHE A 156 -19.55 12.93 -15.44
N GLU A 157 -20.80 13.40 -15.52
CA GLU A 157 -21.84 12.81 -16.39
C GLU A 157 -21.43 12.71 -17.86
N GLY A 158 -20.80 13.75 -18.42
CA GLY A 158 -20.31 13.75 -19.81
C GLY A 158 -19.03 12.95 -20.05
N PHE A 159 -18.37 12.49 -19.00
CA PHE A 159 -17.10 11.75 -19.07
C PHE A 159 -17.26 10.27 -18.67
N ARG A 160 -18.39 9.89 -18.07
CA ARG A 160 -18.69 8.50 -17.68
C ARG A 160 -18.79 7.61 -18.92
N ALA A 161 -18.12 6.45 -18.86
CA ALA A 161 -18.36 5.37 -19.82
C ALA A 161 -19.75 4.73 -19.64
N GLY A 162 -20.33 4.88 -18.45
CA GLY A 162 -21.68 4.46 -18.09
C GLY A 162 -21.95 4.86 -16.63
N GLN A 163 -23.22 4.97 -16.24
CA GLN A 163 -23.63 5.46 -14.93
C GLN A 163 -22.97 4.68 -13.77
N ASP A 164 -23.06 3.35 -13.81
CA ASP A 164 -22.55 2.47 -12.74
C ASP A 164 -21.33 1.64 -13.15
N PHE A 165 -20.81 1.87 -14.36
CA PHE A 165 -19.73 1.06 -14.96
C PHE A 165 -18.53 0.92 -14.01
N TYR A 166 -18.05 2.05 -13.50
CA TYR A 166 -16.87 2.07 -12.64
C TYR A 166 -17.14 1.47 -11.25
N THR A 167 -18.36 1.65 -10.74
CA THR A 167 -18.81 1.06 -9.48
C THR A 167 -18.79 -0.47 -9.55
N PHE A 168 -19.40 -1.04 -10.60
CA PHE A 168 -19.38 -2.49 -10.81
C PHE A 168 -17.98 -3.03 -11.04
N PHE A 169 -17.17 -2.35 -11.86
CA PHE A 169 -15.77 -2.73 -12.07
C PHE A 169 -14.98 -2.80 -10.76
N CYS A 170 -15.09 -1.78 -9.90
CA CYS A 170 -14.40 -1.77 -8.60
C CYS A 170 -14.92 -2.84 -7.65
N LYS A 171 -16.24 -3.04 -7.63
CA LYS A 171 -16.91 -4.08 -6.84
C LYS A 171 -16.36 -5.47 -7.21
N ASP A 172 -16.33 -5.78 -8.50
CA ASP A 172 -15.83 -7.06 -9.01
C ASP A 172 -14.36 -7.27 -8.66
N LEU A 173 -13.52 -6.24 -8.76
CA LEU A 173 -12.11 -6.32 -8.33
C LEU A 173 -11.99 -6.70 -6.86
N VAL A 174 -12.73 -6.02 -5.98
CA VAL A 174 -12.68 -6.28 -4.53
C VAL A 174 -13.20 -7.67 -4.20
N GLN A 175 -14.32 -8.07 -4.80
CA GLN A 175 -14.87 -9.41 -4.70
C GLN A 175 -13.81 -10.46 -5.04
N ASN A 176 -13.18 -10.35 -6.22
CA ASN A 176 -12.20 -11.32 -6.68
C ASN A 176 -10.93 -11.34 -5.80
N VAL A 177 -10.49 -10.20 -5.25
CA VAL A 177 -9.36 -10.15 -4.30
C VAL A 177 -9.70 -10.90 -3.01
N LEU A 178 -10.89 -10.66 -2.45
CA LEU A 178 -11.32 -11.29 -1.20
C LEU A 178 -11.54 -12.79 -1.34
N GLU A 179 -11.94 -13.25 -2.53
CA GLU A 179 -12.06 -14.68 -2.85
C GLU A 179 -10.71 -15.37 -2.97
N GLN A 180 -9.72 -14.72 -3.60
CA GLN A 180 -8.38 -15.32 -3.74
C GLN A 180 -7.53 -15.27 -2.46
N VAL A 181 -7.82 -14.34 -1.54
CA VAL A 181 -7.09 -14.24 -0.25
C VAL A 181 -8.06 -14.40 0.91
N PRO A 182 -8.56 -15.63 1.17
CA PRO A 182 -9.54 -15.86 2.21
C PRO A 182 -9.03 -15.49 3.62
N SER A 183 -7.71 -15.50 3.82
CA SER A 183 -7.06 -15.15 5.08
C SER A 183 -7.15 -13.66 5.44
N LEU A 184 -7.57 -12.79 4.51
CA LEU A 184 -7.85 -11.39 4.82
C LEU A 184 -8.93 -11.31 5.90
N ALA A 185 -8.61 -10.65 7.01
CA ALA A 185 -9.50 -10.49 8.14
C ALA A 185 -10.12 -9.08 8.19
N GLU A 186 -9.43 -8.10 7.59
CA GLU A 186 -9.79 -6.69 7.65
C GLU A 186 -9.72 -6.04 6.27
N VAL A 187 -10.70 -5.17 6.00
CA VAL A 187 -10.71 -4.23 4.88
C VAL A 187 -10.73 -2.82 5.45
N GLN A 188 -9.66 -2.06 5.16
CA GLN A 188 -9.53 -0.67 5.56
C GLN A 188 -9.84 0.23 4.37
N PHE A 189 -10.83 1.11 4.52
CA PHE A 189 -11.19 2.09 3.51
C PHE A 189 -10.62 3.46 3.81
N ASP A 190 -10.09 4.11 2.79
CA ASP A 190 -9.71 5.52 2.83
C ASP A 190 -9.98 6.16 1.46
N ALA A 191 -9.97 7.48 1.38
CA ALA A 191 -10.29 8.16 0.13
C ALA A 191 -9.77 9.60 0.07
N TYR A 192 -9.82 10.22 -1.11
CA TYR A 192 -9.68 11.67 -1.20
C TYR A 192 -10.87 12.41 -0.57
N PRO A 193 -10.69 13.69 -0.17
CA PRO A 193 -11.74 14.45 0.51
C PRO A 193 -13.06 14.59 -0.25
N SER A 194 -13.00 14.56 -1.59
CA SER A 194 -14.15 14.61 -2.50
C SER A 194 -15.05 13.39 -2.41
N VAL A 195 -14.54 12.25 -1.95
CA VAL A 195 -15.31 11.00 -1.85
C VAL A 195 -15.96 10.92 -0.48
N THR A 196 -17.29 10.87 -0.45
CA THR A 196 -18.06 10.72 0.80
C THR A 196 -18.22 9.25 1.15
N LYS A 197 -18.40 8.94 2.44
CA LYS A 197 -18.64 7.55 2.88
C LYS A 197 -19.95 7.00 2.30
N GLY A 198 -20.94 7.86 2.12
CA GLY A 198 -22.25 7.51 1.58
C GLY A 198 -22.30 7.41 0.05
N SER A 199 -21.18 7.64 -0.64
CA SER A 199 -21.17 7.63 -2.10
C SER A 199 -21.48 6.23 -2.66
N PRO A 200 -22.07 6.11 -3.87
CA PRO A 200 -22.46 4.82 -4.44
C PRO A 200 -21.31 3.81 -4.48
N LEU A 201 -20.12 4.23 -4.94
CA LEU A 201 -18.93 3.37 -4.96
C LEU A 201 -18.55 2.93 -3.55
N MET A 202 -18.46 3.86 -2.60
CA MET A 202 -18.06 3.52 -1.23
C MET A 202 -19.03 2.55 -0.56
N GLN A 203 -20.34 2.75 -0.72
CA GLN A 203 -21.35 1.85 -0.17
C GLN A 203 -21.28 0.46 -0.80
N ALA A 204 -21.08 0.37 -2.12
CA ALA A 204 -20.88 -0.90 -2.81
C ALA A 204 -19.68 -1.66 -2.23
N LEU A 205 -18.53 -1.00 -2.10
CA LEU A 205 -17.31 -1.63 -1.59
C LEU A 205 -17.41 -2.07 -0.13
N ILE A 206 -18.01 -1.22 0.73
CA ILE A 206 -18.25 -1.57 2.14
C ILE A 206 -19.18 -2.78 2.24
N SER A 207 -20.22 -2.82 1.40
CA SER A 207 -21.17 -3.94 1.35
C SER A 207 -20.48 -5.25 0.96
N GLU A 208 -19.56 -5.22 -0.02
CA GLU A 208 -18.77 -6.39 -0.41
C GLU A 208 -17.89 -6.93 0.72
N GLY A 209 -17.25 -6.04 1.47
CA GLY A 209 -16.44 -6.43 2.63
C GLY A 209 -17.30 -7.05 3.74
N ARG A 210 -18.48 -6.47 4.02
CA ARG A 210 -19.44 -6.99 5.02
C ARG A 210 -20.04 -8.33 4.62
N ALA A 211 -20.42 -8.49 3.36
CA ALA A 211 -20.98 -9.73 2.82
C ALA A 211 -20.01 -10.92 2.99
N ARG A 212 -18.70 -10.65 3.03
CA ARG A 212 -17.63 -11.64 3.27
C ARG A 212 -17.12 -11.66 4.71
N HIS A 213 -17.89 -11.10 5.65
CA HIS A 213 -17.61 -11.07 7.09
C HIS A 213 -16.23 -10.46 7.44
N LYS A 214 -15.77 -9.48 6.65
CA LYS A 214 -14.50 -8.80 6.92
C LYS A 214 -14.73 -7.67 7.92
N ARG A 215 -13.77 -7.46 8.83
CA ARG A 215 -13.77 -6.29 9.71
C ARG A 215 -13.55 -5.04 8.86
N ILE A 216 -14.44 -4.05 9.00
CA ILE A 216 -14.32 -2.79 8.27
C ILE A 216 -13.66 -1.75 9.16
N THR A 217 -12.56 -1.15 8.70
CA THR A 217 -11.89 -0.03 9.36
C THR A 217 -11.70 1.13 8.38
N TYR A 218 -11.26 2.27 8.90
CA TYR A 218 -11.08 3.49 8.11
C TYR A 218 -9.67 4.02 8.28
N GLY A 219 -9.05 4.38 7.16
CA GLY A 219 -7.70 4.93 7.11
C GLY A 219 -7.63 6.34 7.68
N PRO A 220 -6.41 6.85 7.89
CA PRO A 220 -6.18 8.11 8.60
C PRO A 220 -6.58 9.36 7.80
N LEU A 221 -6.65 9.32 6.47
CA LEU A 221 -6.90 10.52 5.67
C LEU A 221 -8.36 10.98 5.79
N ARG A 222 -9.32 10.06 5.60
CA ARG A 222 -10.74 10.35 5.83
C ARG A 222 -11.16 10.12 7.26
N GLY A 223 -10.59 9.10 7.89
CA GLY A 223 -10.84 8.81 9.30
C GLY A 223 -12.33 8.77 9.64
N TRP A 224 -13.16 8.10 8.84
CA TRP A 224 -14.63 8.04 8.96
C TRP A 224 -15.16 7.32 10.24
N ARG A 225 -14.55 7.61 11.39
CA ARG A 225 -15.03 7.29 12.72
C ARG A 225 -16.18 8.23 13.02
N GLY A 226 -17.40 7.69 13.09
CA GLY A 226 -18.53 8.37 13.70
C GLY A 226 -18.93 9.70 13.07
N THR A 227 -19.51 9.63 11.87
CA THR A 227 -20.65 10.46 11.42
C THR A 227 -20.49 11.98 11.29
N ASP A 228 -21.11 12.48 10.22
CA ASP A 228 -21.45 13.86 9.91
C ASP A 228 -22.18 14.66 11.03
N ILE A 229 -22.36 14.09 12.22
CA ILE A 229 -22.86 14.77 13.43
C ILE A 229 -21.87 15.86 13.89
N GLY A 230 -20.55 15.64 13.77
CA GLY A 230 -19.57 16.67 14.16
C GLY A 230 -19.61 17.93 13.29
N LYS A 231 -19.87 17.77 11.99
CA LYS A 231 -20.05 18.89 11.05
C LYS A 231 -21.44 19.53 11.19
N ALA A 232 -22.49 18.74 11.38
CA ALA A 232 -23.84 19.26 11.62
C ALA A 232 -23.95 20.03 12.95
N MET A 233 -23.29 19.56 14.01
CA MET A 233 -23.23 20.26 15.31
C MET A 233 -22.31 21.47 15.29
N ALA A 234 -21.24 21.45 14.49
CA ALA A 234 -20.41 22.64 14.25
C ALA A 234 -21.17 23.71 13.46
N ALA A 235 -21.99 23.32 12.48
CA ALA A 235 -22.87 24.24 11.75
C ALA A 235 -23.99 24.80 12.63
N LEU A 236 -24.58 23.99 13.52
CA LEU A 236 -25.60 24.45 14.49
C LEU A 236 -25.04 25.42 15.56
N ARG A 237 -23.75 25.30 15.93
CA ARG A 237 -23.10 26.22 16.88
C ARG A 237 -22.77 27.60 16.29
N ILE A 238 -22.75 27.73 14.97
CA ILE A 238 -22.48 29.00 14.27
C ILE A 238 -23.79 29.74 13.94
N ALA A 239 -24.94 29.05 14.01
CA ALA A 239 -26.25 29.58 13.62
C ALA A 239 -27.19 29.92 14.81
N ALA A 240 -26.73 29.80 16.06
CA ALA A 240 -27.48 30.30 17.23
C ALA A 240 -27.05 31.74 17.55
N PRO A 241 -27.98 32.69 17.76
CA PRO A 241 -27.69 34.10 18.00
C PRO A 241 -26.92 34.35 19.30
#